data_AF-A0A968PT59-F1
#
_entry.id   AF-A0A968PT59-F1
#
_cell.length_a   1.000
_cell.length_b   1.000
_cell.length_c   1.000
_cell.angle_alpha   90.00
_cell.angle_beta   90.00
_cell.angle_gamma   90.00
#
_symmetry.space_group_name_H-M   'P 1'
#
loop_
_entity.id
_entity.type
_entity.pdbx_description
1 polymer ?
#
loop_
_entity_poly.entity_id
_entity_poly.type
_entity_poly.pdbx_seq_one_letter_code
_entity_poly.pdbx_strand_id
1 'polypeptide(L)'
;MGPPQLQQIPICCREVRDGNGGDRHNALIGLVDQMLSLSAQQIMLKPTELPELQSQIEAVDQQLNQIVCELYGLTKAEIEMVLEDV
;
A
#
# COMPACT_ATOMS: atom_id res chain seq x y z
N MET A 1 -20.66 11.24 5.51
CA MET A 1 -19.71 12.38 5.56
C MET A 1 -18.50 11.88 6.31
N GLY A 2 -17.37 11.65 5.63
CA GLY A 2 -16.11 11.26 6.28
C GLY A 2 -15.47 12.45 7.01
N PRO A 3 -14.42 12.22 7.82
CA PRO A 3 -13.72 13.30 8.50
C PRO A 3 -13.23 14.38 7.51
N PRO A 4 -13.42 15.68 7.82
CA PRO A 4 -13.05 16.78 6.92
C PRO A 4 -11.56 16.82 6.54
N GLN A 5 -10.71 16.16 7.34
CA GLN A 5 -9.27 16.01 7.11
C GLN A 5 -8.97 15.17 5.87
N LEU A 6 -9.83 14.18 5.53
CA LEU A 6 -9.62 13.33 4.36
C LEU A 6 -9.84 14.07 3.04
N GLN A 7 -10.56 15.19 3.05
CA GLN A 7 -10.77 16.01 1.85
C GLN A 7 -9.52 16.80 1.44
N GLN A 8 -8.56 16.97 2.35
CA GLN A 8 -7.32 17.70 2.09
C GLN A 8 -6.21 16.78 1.56
N ILE A 9 -6.41 15.46 1.63
CA ILE A 9 -5.46 14.49 1.12
C ILE A 9 -5.69 14.34 -0.38
N PRO A 10 -4.67 14.56 -1.23
CA PRO A 10 -4.78 14.30 -2.65
C PRO A 10 -4.86 12.78 -2.87
N ILE A 11 -6.08 12.26 -3.05
CA ILE A 11 -6.31 10.84 -3.36
C ILE A 11 -6.37 10.69 -4.89
N CYS A 12 -5.44 9.92 -5.47
CA CYS A 12 -5.44 9.58 -6.89
C CYS A 12 -6.66 8.70 -7.26
N CYS A 13 -7.79 9.32 -7.60
CA CYS A 13 -8.99 8.63 -8.13
C CYS A 13 -8.92 8.31 -9.63
N ARG A 14 -7.81 8.60 -10.31
CA ARG A 14 -7.79 8.84 -11.77
C ARG A 14 -7.73 7.58 -12.64
N GLU A 15 -7.38 6.41 -12.12
CA GLU A 15 -7.13 5.22 -12.96
C GLU A 15 -8.30 4.23 -13.13
N VAL A 16 -9.42 4.41 -12.43
CA VAL A 16 -10.58 3.49 -12.58
C VAL A 16 -11.31 3.68 -13.91
N ARG A 17 -11.06 4.79 -14.64
CA ARG A 17 -11.82 5.16 -15.85
C ARG A 17 -11.10 4.85 -17.16
N ASP A 18 -9.79 4.71 -17.18
CA ASP A 18 -9.03 4.34 -18.39
C ASP A 18 -8.84 2.81 -18.44
N GLY A 19 -9.27 2.16 -19.51
CA GLY A 19 -9.34 0.70 -19.65
C GLY A 19 -8.02 -0.08 -19.55
N ASN A 20 -6.90 0.59 -19.26
CA ASN A 20 -5.57 0.01 -18.96
C ASN A 20 -5.19 0.12 -17.47
N GLY A 21 -6.01 0.75 -16.63
CA GLY A 21 -5.83 0.88 -15.18
C GLY A 21 -6.32 -0.34 -14.38
N GLY A 22 -7.00 -1.29 -15.04
CA GLY A 22 -7.57 -2.48 -14.40
C GLY A 22 -6.52 -3.43 -13.79
N ASP A 23 -5.39 -3.64 -14.46
CA ASP A 23 -4.36 -4.59 -14.01
C ASP A 23 -3.62 -4.08 -12.75
N ARG A 24 -3.28 -2.78 -12.73
CA ARG A 24 -2.65 -2.15 -11.55
C ARG A 24 -3.61 -2.04 -10.37
N HIS A 25 -4.89 -1.73 -10.65
CA HIS A 25 -5.92 -1.71 -9.62
C HIS A 25 -6.16 -3.10 -9.03
N ASN A 26 -6.23 -4.14 -9.86
CA ASN A 26 -6.35 -5.52 -9.38
C ASN A 26 -5.11 -5.98 -8.60
N ALA A 27 -3.91 -5.59 -9.04
CA ALA A 27 -2.68 -5.87 -8.30
C ALA A 27 -2.68 -5.20 -6.92
N LEU A 28 -3.11 -3.93 -6.83
CA LEU A 28 -3.29 -3.23 -5.55
C LEU A 28 -4.28 -3.95 -4.64
N ILE A 29 -5.46 -4.32 -5.15
CA ILE A 29 -6.47 -5.06 -4.38
C ILE A 29 -5.88 -6.37 -3.86
N GLY A 30 -5.20 -7.14 -4.71
CA GLY A 30 -4.61 -8.43 -4.33
C GLY A 30 -3.48 -8.31 -3.30
N LEU A 31 -2.69 -7.23 -3.34
CA LEU A 31 -1.65 -6.97 -2.34
C LEU A 31 -2.25 -6.52 -1.00
N VAL A 32 -3.28 -5.66 -1.02
CA VAL A 32 -3.99 -5.26 0.21
C VAL A 32 -4.69 -6.45 0.86
N ASP A 33 -5.33 -7.31 0.07
CA ASP A 33 -5.98 -8.53 0.57
C ASP A 33 -4.97 -9.50 1.22
N GLN A 34 -3.80 -9.66 0.61
CA GLN A 34 -2.67 -10.40 1.20
C GLN A 34 -2.21 -9.76 2.51
N MET A 35 -1.99 -8.43 2.54
CA MET A 35 -1.58 -7.73 3.76
C MET A 35 -2.59 -7.90 4.89
N LEU A 36 -3.89 -7.79 4.61
CA LEU A 36 -4.96 -8.00 5.59
C LEU A 36 -4.97 -9.44 6.10
N SER A 37 -4.82 -10.41 5.20
CA SER A 37 -4.76 -11.83 5.56
C SER A 37 -3.54 -12.18 6.42
N LEU A 38 -2.37 -11.60 6.12
CA LEU A 38 -1.17 -11.78 6.92
C LEU A 38 -1.31 -11.07 8.29
N SER A 39 -1.87 -9.86 8.31
CA SER A 39 -2.11 -9.10 9.55
C SER A 39 -3.09 -9.82 10.48
N ALA A 40 -4.12 -10.45 9.92
CA ALA A 40 -5.05 -11.28 10.70
C ALA A 40 -4.35 -12.51 11.31
N GLN A 41 -3.40 -13.12 10.60
CA GLN A 41 -2.60 -14.23 11.10
C GLN A 41 -1.65 -13.82 12.24
N GLN A 42 -1.13 -12.58 12.24
CA GLN A 42 -0.29 -12.08 13.35
C GLN A 42 -0.96 -12.24 14.71
N ILE A 43 -2.29 -12.05 14.77
CA ILE A 43 -3.07 -12.12 16.02
C ILE A 43 -3.12 -13.55 16.59
N MET A 44 -2.99 -14.57 15.72
CA MET A 44 -3.09 -15.98 16.11
C MET A 44 -1.73 -16.68 16.23
N LEU A 45 -0.65 -16.05 15.77
CA LEU A 45 0.68 -16.67 15.71
C LEU A 45 1.45 -16.57 17.02
N LYS A 46 2.32 -17.55 17.23
CA LYS A 46 3.24 -17.58 18.36
C LYS A 46 4.38 -16.57 18.12
N PRO A 47 4.99 -16.01 19.18
CA PRO A 47 6.04 -15.01 19.06
C PRO A 47 7.27 -15.47 18.27
N THR A 48 7.49 -16.78 18.15
CA THR A 48 8.58 -17.37 17.35
C THR A 48 8.33 -17.30 15.84
N GLU A 49 7.08 -17.23 15.39
CA GLU A 49 6.67 -17.21 13.97
C GLU A 49 6.36 -15.77 13.49
N LEU A 50 6.27 -14.82 14.42
CA LEU A 50 6.07 -13.40 14.12
C LEU A 50 7.16 -12.78 13.23
N PRO A 51 8.47 -13.07 13.37
CA PRO A 51 9.50 -12.42 12.56
C PRO A 51 9.38 -12.74 11.07
N GLU A 52 9.09 -14.00 10.72
CA GLU A 52 8.90 -14.40 9.31
C GLU A 52 7.63 -13.79 8.72
N LEU A 53 6.57 -13.67 9.52
CA LEU A 53 5.34 -13.02 9.06
C LEU A 53 5.49 -11.50 8.92
N GLN A 54 6.22 -10.86 9.82
CA GLN A 54 6.54 -9.43 9.74
C GLN A 54 7.35 -9.11 8.48
N SER A 55 8.36 -9.93 8.17
CA SER A 55 9.14 -9.77 6.94
C SER A 55 8.28 -9.90 5.67
N GLN A 56 7.30 -10.82 5.68
CA GLN A 56 6.35 -10.94 4.56
C GLN A 56 5.46 -9.70 4.43
N ILE A 57 4.97 -9.15 5.54
CA ILE A 57 4.14 -7.93 5.52
C ILE A 57 4.95 -6.73 5.04
N GLU A 58 6.21 -6.59 5.46
CA GLU A 58 7.11 -5.54 5.00
C GLU A 58 7.39 -5.66 3.50
N ALA A 59 7.56 -6.87 2.98
CA ALA A 59 7.71 -7.09 1.54
C ALA A 59 6.43 -6.73 0.75
N VAL A 60 5.24 -7.00 1.29
CA VAL A 60 3.97 -6.57 0.67
C VAL A 60 3.81 -5.05 0.75
N ASP A 61 4.21 -4.43 1.86
CA ASP A 61 4.17 -2.98 2.06
C ASP A 61 5.06 -2.25 1.06
N GLN A 62 6.29 -2.71 0.84
CA GLN A 62 7.18 -2.14 -0.18
C GLN A 62 6.60 -2.25 -1.60
N GLN A 63 5.96 -3.38 -1.93
CA GLN A 63 5.30 -3.57 -3.22
C GLN A 63 4.12 -2.61 -3.41
N LEU A 64 3.32 -2.40 -2.36
CA LEU A 64 2.25 -1.40 -2.38
C LEU A 64 2.82 0.01 -2.56
N ASN A 65 3.87 0.36 -1.81
CA ASN A 65 4.47 1.67 -1.88
C ASN A 65 5.01 1.98 -3.28
N GLN A 66 5.65 1.00 -3.94
CA GLN A 66 6.10 1.14 -5.32
C GLN A 66 4.94 1.44 -6.27
N ILE A 67 3.86 0.65 -6.22
CA ILE A 67 2.71 0.86 -7.10
C ILE A 67 2.09 2.23 -6.84
N VAL A 68 1.90 2.61 -5.57
CA VAL A 68 1.37 3.92 -5.19
C VAL A 68 2.24 5.05 -5.74
N CYS A 69 3.56 4.98 -5.58
CA CYS A 69 4.48 5.98 -6.10
C CYS A 69 4.42 6.09 -7.62
N GLU A 70 4.30 4.97 -8.33
CA GLU A 70 4.07 4.94 -9.77
C GLU A 70 2.73 5.61 -10.16
N LEU A 71 1.67 5.48 -9.34
CA LEU A 71 0.38 6.15 -9.59
C LEU A 71 0.45 7.67 -9.42
N TYR A 72 1.26 8.15 -8.47
CA TYR A 72 1.50 9.58 -8.29
C TYR A 72 2.56 10.13 -9.25
N GLY A 73 3.22 9.27 -10.02
CA GLY A 73 4.31 9.67 -10.93
C GLY A 73 5.52 10.24 -10.19
N LEU A 74 5.69 9.90 -8.91
CA LEU A 74 6.77 10.40 -8.08
C LEU A 74 8.10 9.82 -8.55
N THR A 75 9.09 10.69 -8.71
CA THR A 75 10.47 10.29 -8.93
C THR A 75 11.10 9.76 -7.65
N LYS A 76 12.15 8.94 -7.75
CA LYS A 76 12.85 8.40 -6.57
C LYS A 76 13.27 9.48 -5.55
N ALA A 77 13.68 10.64 -6.03
CA ALA A 77 14.04 11.78 -5.19
C ALA A 77 12.83 12.37 -4.44
N GLU A 78 11.65 12.38 -5.06
CA GLU A 78 10.42 12.82 -4.40
C GLU A 78 9.91 11.79 -3.39
N ILE A 79 10.09 10.50 -3.67
CA ILE A 79 9.77 9.40 -2.74
C ILE A 79 10.65 9.49 -1.48
N GLU A 80 11.96 9.68 -1.64
CA GLU A 80 12.89 9.83 -0.52
C GLU A 80 12.53 11.03 0.35
N MET A 81 12.22 12.19 -0.25
CA MET A 81 11.80 13.37 0.51
C MET A 81 10.50 13.17 1.30
N VAL A 82 9.55 12.37 0.79
CA VAL A 82 8.28 12.11 1.49
C VAL A 82 8.43 11.04 2.58
N LEU A 83 9.32 10.07 2.40
CA LEU A 83 9.55 9.00 3.38
C LEU A 83 10.52 9.40 4.50
N GLU A 84 11.36 10.42 4.31
CA GLU A 84 12.25 10.95 5.37
C GLU A 84 11.52 11.78 6.44
N ASP A 85 10.30 12.23 6.18
CA ASP A 85 9.51 13.11 7.07
C ASP A 85 8.47 12.36 7.94
N VAL A 86 8.54 11.02 8.04
CA VAL A 86 7.62 10.15 8.82
C VAL A 86 8.31 9.56 10.05
#